data_AF-A0A1B6JG71-F1
#
_entry.id   AF-A0A1B6JG71-F1
#
_cell.length_a   1.000
_cell.length_b   1.000
_cell.length_c   1.000
_cell.angle_alpha   90.00
_cell.angle_beta   90.00
_cell.angle_gamma   90.00
#
_symmetry.space_group_name_H-M   'P 1'
#
loop_
_entity.id
_entity.type
_entity.pdbx_description
1 polymer ?
#
loop_
_entity_poly.entity_id
_entity_poly.type
_entity_poly.pdbx_seq_one_letter_code
_entity_poly.pdbx_strand_id
1 'polypeptide(L)'
;TQVNTVQEINEEVLLVNWQNIEEVSESLRTVNVVLAAFTTSHARLKLYEHLEQLQSQVLYYDTDSVLYIHKNGMYKVPTGDYLGEMTDELVDYGPGSYIVEFVSGGPK
;
A
#
# COMPACT_ATOMS: atom_id res chain seq x y z
N THR A 1 17.46 14.01 -9.25
CA THR A 1 18.52 13.67 -10.23
C THR A 1 19.28 14.92 -10.65
N GLN A 2 20.61 14.91 -10.54
CA GLN A 2 21.48 16.01 -11.00
C GLN A 2 22.51 15.45 -11.98
N VAL A 3 22.68 16.10 -13.13
CA VAL A 3 23.73 15.77 -14.10
C VAL A 3 24.99 16.55 -13.72
N ASN A 4 26.07 15.82 -13.46
CA ASN A 4 27.33 16.40 -13.01
C ASN A 4 28.20 16.79 -14.21
N THR A 5 28.21 15.96 -15.24
CA THR A 5 29.05 16.17 -16.42
C THR A 5 28.48 15.47 -17.63
N VAL A 6 28.59 16.10 -18.79
CA VAL A 6 28.32 15.51 -20.10
C VAL A 6 29.56 15.71 -20.95
N GLN A 7 30.12 14.63 -21.46
CA GLN A 7 31.28 14.65 -22.36
C GLN A 7 30.92 13.95 -23.67
N GLU A 8 31.13 14.63 -24.79
CA GLU A 8 31.13 13.98 -26.11
C GLU A 8 32.42 13.17 -26.26
N ILE A 9 32.25 11.87 -26.48
CA ILE A 9 33.36 10.99 -26.81
C ILE A 9 33.54 10.96 -28.33
N ASN A 10 32.44 11.03 -29.10
CA ASN A 10 32.39 11.22 -30.55
C ASN A 10 30.96 11.62 -31.00
N GLU A 11 30.73 11.74 -32.31
CA GLU A 11 29.45 12.15 -32.92
C GLU A 11 28.26 11.22 -32.61
N GLU A 12 28.52 10.00 -32.11
CA GLU A 12 27.49 9.00 -31.83
C GLU A 12 27.35 8.68 -30.33
N VAL A 13 28.29 9.12 -29.48
CA VAL A 13 28.38 8.69 -28.08
C VAL A 13 28.64 9.85 -27.13
N LEU A 14 27.69 10.02 -26.21
CA LEU A 14 27.75 10.94 -25.08
C LEU A 14 27.96 10.16 -23.77
N LEU A 15 28.98 10.51 -23.01
CA LEU A 15 29.16 10.05 -21.64
C LEU A 15 28.48 11.03 -20.68
N VAL A 16 27.41 10.57 -20.03
CA VAL A 16 26.66 11.35 -19.04
C VAL A 16 26.95 10.80 -17.64
N ASN A 17 27.64 11.59 -16.82
CA ASN A 17 27.77 11.33 -15.40
C ASN A 17 26.67 12.07 -14.65
N TRP A 18 25.83 11.32 -13.94
CA TRP A 18 24.72 11.86 -13.17
C TRP A 18 24.63 11.14 -11.82
N GLN A 19 24.08 11.84 -10.84
CA GLN A 19 23.79 11.30 -9.53
C GLN A 19 22.28 11.27 -9.31
N ASN A 20 21.78 10.11 -8.89
CA ASN A 20 20.45 10.01 -8.31
C ASN A 20 20.53 10.63 -6.91
N ILE A 21 20.24 11.92 -6.84
CA ILE A 21 19.90 12.53 -5.56
C ILE A 21 18.51 11.99 -5.25
N GLU A 22 18.45 10.95 -4.42
CA GLU A 22 17.24 10.67 -3.66
C GLU A 22 16.89 11.99 -2.98
N GLU A 23 15.70 12.52 -3.24
CA GLU A 23 15.21 13.67 -2.49
C GLU A 23 15.15 13.25 -1.02
N VAL A 24 16.24 13.49 -0.29
CA VAL A 24 16.15 13.73 1.14
C VAL A 24 15.46 15.07 1.21
N SER A 25 14.12 15.05 1.12
CA SER A 25 13.31 16.23 1.35
C SER A 25 13.79 16.79 2.68
N GLU A 26 14.29 18.02 2.70
CA GLU A 26 14.42 18.73 3.97
C GLU A 26 13.09 18.55 4.70
N SER A 27 13.13 18.04 5.93
CA SER A 27 11.88 17.83 6.65
C SER A 27 11.16 19.18 6.69
N LEU A 28 9.94 19.22 6.14
CA LEU A 28 9.16 20.45 6.20
C LEU A 28 9.09 20.83 7.68
N ARG A 29 9.18 22.13 8.00
CA ARG A 29 9.11 22.60 9.39
C ARG A 29 7.81 22.17 10.10
N THR A 30 6.82 21.72 9.34
CA THR A 30 5.53 21.21 9.77
C THR A 30 5.48 19.69 9.94
N VAL A 31 6.55 18.94 9.61
CA VAL A 31 6.60 17.49 9.84
C VAL A 31 6.65 17.22 11.33
N ASN A 32 5.65 16.50 11.81
CA ASN A 32 5.60 16.02 13.18
C ASN A 32 5.62 14.48 13.17
N VAL A 33 6.78 13.92 13.49
CA VAL A 33 6.99 12.46 13.54
C VAL A 33 6.06 11.77 14.53
N VAL A 34 5.66 12.45 15.61
CA VAL A 34 4.73 11.89 16.61
C VAL A 34 3.33 11.77 16.02
N LEU A 35 2.88 12.77 15.25
CA LEU A 35 1.59 12.68 14.53
C LEU A 35 1.62 11.59 13.46
N ALA A 36 2.72 11.44 12.74
CA ALA A 36 2.89 10.35 11.77
C ALA A 36 2.85 8.96 12.44
N ALA A 37 3.56 8.79 13.57
CA ALA A 37 3.54 7.55 14.33
C ALA A 37 2.15 7.25 14.92
N PHE A 38 1.45 8.26 15.42
CA PHE A 38 0.11 8.13 15.98
C PHE A 38 -0.91 7.71 14.91
N THR A 39 -0.92 8.40 13.77
CA THR A 39 -1.84 8.10 12.65
C THR A 39 -1.60 6.70 12.08
N THR A 40 -0.36 6.32 11.82
CA THR A 40 -0.01 4.97 11.32
C THR A 40 -0.33 3.86 12.32
N SER A 41 -0.09 4.10 13.62
CA SER A 41 -0.45 3.13 14.67
C SER A 41 -1.97 2.95 14.77
N HIS A 42 -2.72 4.05 14.68
CA HIS A 42 -4.18 4.00 14.72
C HIS A 42 -4.79 3.31 13.51
N ALA A 43 -4.25 3.55 12.30
CA ALA A 43 -4.64 2.82 11.10
C ALA A 43 -4.39 1.30 11.25
N ARG A 44 -3.23 0.91 11.80
CA ARG A 44 -2.92 -0.50 12.07
C ARG A 44 -3.89 -1.15 13.07
N LEU A 45 -4.26 -0.43 14.14
CA LEU A 45 -5.26 -0.91 15.09
C LEU A 45 -6.62 -1.09 14.44
N LYS A 46 -7.03 -0.16 13.57
CA LYS A 46 -8.28 -0.26 12.81
C LYS A 46 -8.32 -1.48 11.90
N LEU A 47 -7.23 -1.76 11.18
CA LEU A 47 -7.13 -2.98 10.39
C LEU A 47 -7.15 -4.23 11.29
N TYR A 48 -6.44 -4.18 12.43
CA TYR A 48 -6.38 -5.29 13.39
C TYR A 48 -7.75 -5.69 13.96
N GLU A 49 -8.66 -4.74 14.21
CA GLU A 49 -10.04 -5.02 14.65
C GLU A 49 -10.77 -5.99 13.69
N HIS A 50 -10.50 -5.89 12.39
CA HIS A 50 -11.10 -6.75 11.37
C HIS A 50 -10.36 -8.09 11.26
N LEU A 51 -9.02 -8.06 11.34
CA LEU A 51 -8.19 -9.27 11.33
C LEU A 51 -8.50 -10.18 12.52
N GLU A 52 -8.77 -9.60 13.70
CA GLU A 52 -9.17 -10.35 14.89
C GLU A 52 -10.53 -11.04 14.72
N GLN A 53 -11.45 -10.51 13.92
CA GLN A 53 -12.72 -11.19 13.64
C GLN A 53 -12.58 -12.23 12.52
N LEU A 54 -11.71 -11.97 11.54
CA LEU A 54 -11.45 -12.86 10.41
C LEU A 54 -10.67 -14.11 10.81
N GLN A 55 -9.72 -14.02 11.76
CA GLN A 55 -8.92 -15.14 12.25
C GLN A 55 -8.27 -15.93 11.08
N SER A 56 -8.60 -17.22 10.95
CA SER A 56 -8.06 -18.12 9.92
C SER A 56 -8.61 -17.85 8.51
N GLN A 57 -9.53 -16.90 8.33
CA GLN A 57 -10.01 -16.50 7.01
C GLN A 57 -8.99 -15.65 6.26
N VAL A 58 -8.05 -15.00 6.94
CA VAL A 58 -7.10 -14.05 6.35
C VAL A 58 -6.08 -14.77 5.46
N LEU A 59 -5.94 -14.31 4.22
CA LEU A 59 -4.90 -14.74 3.28
C LEU A 59 -3.72 -13.77 3.23
N TYR A 60 -4.02 -12.47 3.25
CA TYR A 60 -3.04 -11.40 3.14
C TYR A 60 -3.64 -10.08 3.65
N TYR A 61 -2.79 -9.16 4.10
CA TYR A 61 -3.20 -7.81 4.49
C TYR A 61 -2.06 -6.83 4.23
N ASP A 62 -2.38 -5.59 3.84
CA ASP A 62 -1.41 -4.55 3.54
C ASP A 62 -2.02 -3.17 3.82
N THR A 63 -1.37 -2.42 4.71
CA THR A 63 -1.68 -1.04 5.13
C THR A 63 -3.11 -0.82 5.65
N ASP A 64 -4.10 -0.88 4.77
CA ASP A 64 -5.53 -0.64 4.98
C ASP A 64 -6.43 -1.65 4.25
N SER A 65 -5.86 -2.68 3.62
CA SER A 65 -6.58 -3.72 2.87
C SER A 65 -6.39 -5.11 3.47
N VAL A 66 -7.36 -6.00 3.21
CA VAL A 66 -7.31 -7.42 3.61
C VAL A 66 -7.92 -8.32 2.54
N LEU A 67 -7.20 -9.37 2.17
CA LEU A 67 -7.71 -10.49 1.39
C LEU A 67 -8.05 -11.65 2.31
N TYR A 68 -9.25 -12.20 2.16
CA TYR A 68 -9.74 -13.29 3.01
C TYR A 68 -10.63 -14.26 2.25
N ILE A 69 -10.70 -15.51 2.73
CA ILE A 69 -11.63 -16.51 2.24
C ILE A 69 -12.93 -16.41 3.03
N HIS A 70 -14.04 -16.23 2.32
CA HIS A 70 -15.37 -16.26 2.91
C HIS A 70 -16.11 -17.55 2.54
N LYS A 71 -16.82 -18.15 3.51
CA LYS A 71 -17.75 -19.28 3.34
C LYS A 71 -19.02 -18.97 4.12
N ASN A 72 -20.13 -19.58 3.72
CA ASN A 72 -21.42 -19.40 4.39
C ASN A 72 -21.30 -19.68 5.91
N GLY A 73 -21.78 -18.75 6.72
CA GLY A 73 -21.75 -18.83 8.18
C GLY A 73 -20.46 -18.33 8.83
N MET A 74 -19.45 -17.92 8.05
CA MET A 74 -18.26 -17.23 8.57
C MET A 74 -18.48 -15.72 8.63
N TYR A 75 -17.65 -15.04 9.41
CA TYR A 75 -17.67 -13.58 9.48
C TYR A 75 -17.36 -12.96 8.12
N LYS A 76 -18.16 -11.98 7.70
CA LYS A 76 -17.93 -11.14 6.52
C LYS A 76 -17.64 -9.73 7.02
N VAL A 77 -16.57 -9.13 6.52
CA VAL A 77 -16.22 -7.74 6.84
C VAL A 77 -17.38 -6.83 6.39
N PRO A 78 -17.94 -5.99 7.28
CA PRO A 78 -18.95 -5.03 6.90
C PRO A 78 -18.33 -3.95 6.00
N THR A 79 -19.02 -3.65 4.91
CA THR A 79 -18.61 -2.61 3.96
C THR A 79 -19.55 -1.42 4.02
N GLY A 80 -19.04 -0.21 3.78
CA GLY A 80 -19.85 1.01 3.77
C GLY A 80 -19.19 2.17 3.02
N ASP A 81 -19.88 3.31 2.99
CA ASP A 81 -19.54 4.48 2.18
C ASP A 81 -18.91 5.62 3.00
N TYR A 82 -18.74 5.44 4.32
CA TYR A 82 -18.24 6.47 5.23
C TYR A 82 -16.74 6.34 5.53
N LEU A 83 -16.14 7.44 5.97
CA LEU A 83 -14.71 7.50 6.30
C LEU A 83 -14.36 6.50 7.42
N GLY A 84 -13.41 5.61 7.12
CA GLY A 84 -12.93 4.59 8.05
C GLY A 84 -13.70 3.27 7.99
N GLU A 85 -14.74 3.18 7.14
CA GLU A 85 -15.38 1.90 6.81
C GLU A 85 -14.58 1.16 5.74
N MET A 86 -14.66 -0.17 5.76
CA MET A 86 -14.04 -1.01 4.73
C MET A 86 -14.87 -0.91 3.44
N THR A 87 -14.20 -0.95 2.30
CA THR A 87 -14.84 -0.94 0.98
C THR A 87 -14.55 -2.25 0.25
N ASP A 88 -15.41 -2.61 -0.71
CA ASP A 88 -15.18 -3.75 -1.60
C ASP A 88 -14.51 -3.25 -2.88
N GLU A 89 -13.21 -3.49 -3.03
CA GLU A 89 -12.44 -3.07 -4.22
C GLU A 89 -12.83 -3.84 -5.50
N LEU A 90 -13.55 -4.96 -5.38
CA LEU A 90 -13.90 -5.80 -6.52
C LEU A 90 -15.18 -5.33 -7.22
N VAL A 91 -15.88 -4.32 -6.69
CA VAL A 91 -17.12 -3.79 -7.28
C VAL A 91 -16.92 -3.28 -8.71
N ASP A 92 -15.73 -2.77 -9.03
CA ASP A 92 -15.38 -2.25 -10.35
C ASP A 92 -15.33 -3.35 -11.43
N TYR A 93 -15.19 -4.61 -11.03
CA TYR A 93 -15.22 -5.78 -11.92
C TYR A 93 -16.63 -6.33 -12.14
N GLY A 94 -17.62 -5.79 -11.43
CA GLY A 94 -19.03 -6.15 -11.52
C GLY A 94 -19.60 -6.69 -10.20
N PRO A 95 -20.94 -6.65 -10.03
CA PRO A 95 -21.59 -7.04 -8.80
C PRO A 95 -21.37 -8.52 -8.49
N GLY A 96 -20.88 -8.81 -7.28
CA GLY A 96 -20.58 -10.17 -6.84
C GLY A 96 -19.29 -10.77 -7.38
N SER A 97 -18.41 -9.93 -7.94
CA SER A 97 -17.05 -10.33 -8.31
C SER A 97 -16.28 -10.81 -7.08
N TYR A 98 -15.45 -11.84 -7.27
CA TYR A 98 -14.56 -12.36 -6.24
C TYR A 98 -13.30 -12.91 -6.89
N ILE A 99 -12.21 -12.92 -6.11
CA ILE A 99 -10.94 -13.49 -6.53
C ILE A 99 -11.03 -15.02 -6.48
N VAL A 100 -10.75 -15.67 -7.60
CA VAL A 100 -10.79 -17.15 -7.72
C VAL A 100 -9.48 -17.82 -7.30
N GLU A 101 -8.35 -17.13 -7.47
CA GLU A 101 -7.02 -17.62 -7.17
C GLU A 101 -6.15 -16.49 -6.64
N PHE A 102 -5.41 -16.76 -5.57
CA PHE A 102 -4.46 -15.82 -4.99
C PHE A 102 -3.14 -16.55 -4.72
N VAL A 103 -2.04 -15.96 -5.20
CA VAL A 103 -0.68 -16.45 -4.97
C VAL A 103 0.15 -15.27 -4.50
N SER A 104 0.88 -15.46 -3.40
CA SER A 104 1.81 -14.47 -2.86
C SER A 104 3.19 -15.10 -2.67
N GLY A 105 4.23 -14.37 -3.07
CA GLY A 105 5.64 -14.76 -2.84
C GLY A 105 6.13 -14.43 -1.43
N GLY A 106 5.33 -13.73 -0.62
CA GLY A 106 5.69 -13.23 0.69
C GLY A 106 5.06 -11.86 0.96
N PRO A 107 5.27 -11.28 2.15
CA PRO A 107 4.97 -9.88 2.37
C PRO A 107 5.74 -9.03 1.35
N LYS A 108 5.07 -8.00 0.81
CA LYS A 108 5.71 -6.99 -0.04
C LYS A 108 6.87 -6.29 0.67
#